data_AF-A0A1A9UKG9-F1
#
_entry.id   AF-A0A1A9UKG9-F1
#
_cell.length_a   1.000
_cell.length_b   1.000
_cell.length_c   1.000
_cell.angle_alpha   90.00
_cell.angle_beta   90.00
_cell.angle_gamma   90.00
#
_symmetry.space_group_name_H-M   'P 1'
#
loop_
_entity.id
_entity.type
_entity.pdbx_description
1 polymer ?
#
loop_
_entity_poly.entity_id
_entity_poly.type
_entity_poly.pdbx_seq_one_letter_code
_entity_poly.pdbx_strand_id
1 'polypeptide(L)'
;MKLRPCLNGIQPNSIITDRELLQAMCAFRILFPEVEISLSTRESERFRDHVAPILVNNISAGSKTQPGGYTTSKIELEQFSPQDHRSPQEVANALKKQGLSIFLTKN
;
A
#
# COMPACT_ATOMS: atom_id res chain seq x y z
N MET A 1 5.64 -0.88 5.56
CA MET A 1 4.25 -0.40 5.65
C MET A 1 3.91 -0.08 7.10
N LYS A 2 3.05 0.92 7.34
CA LYS A 2 2.61 1.32 8.69
C LYS A 2 1.66 0.28 9.30
N LEU A 3 1.70 0.19 10.63
CA LEU A 3 0.64 -0.48 11.39
C LEU A 3 -0.66 0.33 11.26
N ARG A 4 -1.76 -0.37 11.08
CA ARG A 4 -3.10 0.21 10.95
C ARG A 4 -4.01 -0.40 12.01
N PRO A 5 -5.03 0.35 12.48
CA PRO A 5 -6.02 -0.22 13.37
C PRO A 5 -6.69 -1.46 12.76
N CYS A 6 -6.96 -2.45 13.61
CA CYS A 6 -7.79 -3.62 13.33
C CYS A 6 -8.93 -3.68 14.36
N LEU A 7 -10.01 -4.41 14.05
CA LEU A 7 -11.09 -4.59 15.02
C LEU A 7 -10.57 -5.34 16.26
N ASN A 8 -10.87 -4.85 17.47
CA ASN A 8 -10.30 -5.22 18.78
C ASN A 8 -8.98 -4.53 19.18
N GLY A 9 -8.49 -3.58 18.38
CA GLY A 9 -7.86 -2.36 18.89
C GLY A 9 -6.58 -2.52 19.72
N ILE A 10 -5.51 -3.05 19.12
CA ILE A 10 -4.16 -2.74 19.61
C ILE A 10 -3.77 -1.38 19.01
N GLN A 11 -3.67 -0.37 19.87
CA GLN A 11 -3.01 0.88 19.52
C GLN A 11 -1.53 0.57 19.28
N PRO A 12 -0.96 0.87 18.09
CA PRO A 12 0.45 0.65 17.85
C PRO A 12 1.29 1.40 18.89
N ASN A 13 2.27 0.71 19.49
CA ASN A 13 3.22 1.34 20.42
C ASN A 13 4.04 2.48 19.79
N SER A 14 4.05 2.55 18.45
CA SER A 14 4.68 3.62 17.70
C SER A 14 3.85 3.94 16.46
N ILE A 15 3.46 5.21 16.32
CA ILE A 15 2.83 5.75 15.12
C ILE A 15 3.95 6.31 14.24
N ILE A 16 4.20 5.64 13.12
CA ILE A 16 5.19 6.08 12.14
C ILE A 16 4.55 7.13 11.23
N THR A 17 5.19 8.27 11.05
CA THR A 17 4.78 9.32 10.11
C THR A 17 5.18 8.98 8.66
N ASP A 18 4.57 9.66 7.69
CA ASP A 18 4.95 9.51 6.27
C ASP A 18 6.43 9.86 6.03
N ARG A 19 6.96 10.85 6.77
CA ARG A 19 8.37 11.24 6.70
C ARG A 19 9.29 10.12 7.16
N GLU A 20 9.00 9.51 8.30
CA GLU A 20 9.81 8.43 8.87
C GLU A 20 9.74 7.17 8.01
N LEU A 21 8.55 6.85 7.48
CA LEU A 21 8.40 5.74 6.55
C LEU A 21 9.24 5.97 5.28
N LEU A 22 9.16 7.18 4.69
CA LEU A 22 9.94 7.53 3.52
C LEU A 22 11.44 7.45 3.79
N GLN A 23 11.90 7.94 4.95
CA GLN A 23 13.30 7.87 5.35
C GLN A 23 13.79 6.42 5.45
N ALA A 24 13.00 5.55 6.07
CA ALA A 24 13.31 4.13 6.15
C ALA A 24 13.37 3.49 4.76
N MET A 25 12.38 3.75 3.90
CA MET A 25 12.36 3.23 2.52
C MET A 25 13.60 3.69 1.72
N CYS A 26 14.03 4.94 1.85
CA CYS A 26 15.26 5.45 1.24
C CYS A 26 16.50 4.71 1.76
N ALA A 27 16.60 4.51 3.08
CA ALA A 27 17.71 3.78 3.67
C ALA A 27 17.78 2.34 3.15
N PHE A 28 16.65 1.65 3.08
CA PHE A 28 16.57 0.31 2.50
C PHE A 28 16.99 0.29 1.02
N ARG A 29 16.55 1.27 0.23
CA ARG A 29 16.93 1.36 -1.19
C ARG A 29 18.44 1.55 -1.38
N ILE A 30 19.09 2.33 -0.51
CA ILE A 30 20.53 2.57 -0.57
C ILE A 30 21.33 1.33 -0.11
N LEU A 31 20.89 0.70 0.97
CA LEU A 31 21.62 -0.41 1.59
C LEU A 31 21.38 -1.75 0.89
N PHE A 32 20.20 -1.95 0.31
CA PHE A 32 19.76 -3.20 -0.31
C PHE A 32 19.10 -2.94 -1.67
N PRO A 33 19.85 -2.48 -2.69
CA PRO A 33 19.29 -2.04 -3.96
C PRO A 33 18.54 -3.14 -4.74
N GLU A 34 18.93 -4.40 -4.53
CA GLU A 34 18.31 -5.57 -5.17
C GLU A 34 16.98 -5.98 -4.52
N VAL A 35 16.67 -5.45 -3.32
CA VAL A 35 15.45 -5.83 -2.61
C VAL A 35 14.28 -5.03 -3.14
N GLU A 36 13.24 -5.75 -3.58
CA GLU A 36 11.99 -5.13 -3.97
C GLU A 36 11.30 -4.44 -2.80
N ILE A 37 10.78 -3.25 -3.06
CA ILE A 37 9.97 -2.51 -2.10
C ILE A 37 8.52 -2.53 -2.59
N SER A 38 7.61 -2.99 -1.73
CA SER A 38 6.17 -3.01 -1.98
C SER A 38 5.40 -2.00 -1.13
N LEU A 39 4.36 -1.39 -1.72
CA LEU A 39 3.38 -0.56 -1.01
C LEU A 39 2.00 -1.19 -1.06
N SER A 40 1.30 -1.16 0.09
CA SER A 40 -0.07 -1.66 0.22
C SER A 40 -1.08 -0.52 0.30
N THR A 41 -2.37 -0.85 0.32
CA THR A 41 -3.47 0.10 0.56
C THR A 41 -3.51 0.66 1.99
N ARG A 42 -2.58 0.28 2.87
CA ARG A 42 -2.44 0.87 4.21
C ARG A 42 -2.00 2.32 4.19
N GLU A 43 -1.37 2.74 3.09
CA GLU A 43 -0.87 4.11 2.91
C GLU A 43 -1.84 4.96 2.09
N SER A 44 -1.83 6.27 2.32
CA SER A 44 -2.72 7.21 1.63
C SER A 44 -2.43 7.32 0.14
N GLU A 45 -3.45 7.69 -0.64
CA GLU A 45 -3.33 7.96 -2.07
C GLU A 45 -2.19 8.96 -2.36
N ARG A 46 -2.18 10.07 -1.62
CA ARG A 46 -1.15 11.10 -1.73
C ARG A 46 0.25 10.53 -1.51
N PHE A 47 0.47 9.78 -0.44
CA PHE A 47 1.79 9.22 -0.15
C PHE A 47 2.22 8.24 -1.25
N ARG A 48 1.32 7.35 -1.65
CA ARG A 48 1.57 6.33 -2.67
C ARG A 48 1.92 6.95 -4.02
N ASP A 49 1.20 7.97 -4.45
CA ASP A 49 1.41 8.63 -5.74
C ASP A 49 2.76 9.36 -5.82
N HIS A 50 3.28 9.85 -4.69
CA HIS A 50 4.59 10.53 -4.65
C HIS A 50 5.76 9.57 -4.48
N VAL A 51 5.58 8.47 -3.73
CA VAL A 51 6.69 7.56 -3.39
C VAL A 51 6.88 6.46 -4.44
N ALA A 52 5.79 6.03 -5.09
CA ALA A 52 5.87 4.97 -6.09
C ALA A 52 6.86 5.24 -7.23
N PRO A 53 6.91 6.46 -7.83
CA PRO A 53 7.88 6.79 -8.88
C PRO A 53 9.36 6.69 -8.47
N ILE A 54 9.65 6.72 -7.18
CA ILE A 54 11.02 6.89 -6.67
C ILE A 54 11.55 5.58 -6.07
N LEU A 55 10.73 4.84 -5.32
CA LEU A 55 11.21 3.79 -4.41
C LEU A 55 10.50 2.45 -4.54
N VAL A 56 9.44 2.33 -5.33
CA VAL A 56 8.53 1.16 -5.23
C VAL A 56 8.56 0.35 -6.51
N ASN A 57 8.64 -0.97 -6.36
CA ASN A 57 8.60 -1.93 -7.46
C ASN A 57 7.18 -2.48 -7.65
N ASN A 58 6.49 -2.75 -6.54
CA ASN A 58 5.20 -3.41 -6.52
C ASN A 58 4.18 -2.63 -5.68
N ILE A 59 2.95 -2.48 -6.18
CA ILE A 59 1.91 -1.75 -5.46
C ILE A 59 0.58 -2.50 -5.49
N SER A 60 0.02 -2.78 -4.31
CA SER A 60 -1.30 -3.41 -4.20
C SER A 60 -2.41 -2.37 -4.39
N ALA A 61 -3.48 -2.70 -5.10
CA ALA A 61 -4.64 -1.82 -5.29
C ALA A 61 -5.95 -2.62 -5.19
N GLY A 62 -7.06 -1.95 -4.85
CA GLY A 62 -8.35 -2.63 -4.66
C GLY A 62 -8.32 -3.76 -3.62
N SER A 63 -7.53 -3.60 -2.55
CA SER A 63 -7.39 -4.65 -1.53
C SER A 63 -8.69 -4.87 -0.77
N LYS A 64 -9.16 -6.11 -0.74
CA LYS A 64 -10.19 -6.58 0.18
C LYS A 64 -9.50 -7.22 1.37
N THR A 65 -9.66 -6.62 2.54
CA THR A 65 -8.93 -7.00 3.76
C THR A 65 -9.70 -7.98 4.64
N GLN A 66 -10.84 -8.46 4.15
CA GLN A 66 -11.64 -9.52 4.75
C GLN A 66 -11.08 -10.89 4.33
N PRO A 67 -10.93 -11.86 5.24
CA PRO A 67 -10.65 -13.23 4.84
C PRO A 67 -11.76 -13.72 3.88
N GLY A 68 -11.36 -14.34 2.76
CA GLY A 68 -12.31 -14.78 1.73
C GLY A 68 -13.02 -13.66 0.94
N GLY A 69 -12.64 -12.39 1.10
CA GLY A 69 -13.36 -11.24 0.50
C GLY A 69 -13.43 -11.25 -1.04
N TYR A 70 -12.61 -12.04 -1.71
CA TYR A 70 -12.64 -12.22 -3.17
C TYR A 70 -13.54 -13.38 -3.65
N THR A 71 -13.95 -14.28 -2.76
CA THR A 71 -14.67 -15.52 -3.08
C THR A 71 -16.02 -15.65 -2.39
N THR A 72 -16.26 -14.91 -1.31
CA THR A 72 -17.44 -15.11 -0.46
C THR A 72 -18.03 -13.74 -0.10
N SER A 73 -19.34 -13.59 -0.24
CA SER A 73 -20.10 -12.38 0.16
C SER A 73 -20.34 -12.28 1.66
N LYS A 74 -19.68 -13.14 2.46
CA LYS A 74 -19.80 -13.18 3.90
C LYS A 74 -19.01 -12.01 4.48
N ILE A 75 -19.68 -11.15 5.24
CA ILE A 75 -19.02 -10.03 5.93
C ILE A 75 -18.18 -10.62 7.06
N GLU A 76 -16.90 -10.83 6.77
CA GLU A 76 -15.90 -11.17 7.78
C GLU A 76 -15.13 -9.92 8.24
N LEU A 77 -14.51 -10.02 9.41
CA LEU A 77 -13.82 -8.90 10.02
C LEU A 77 -12.59 -8.50 9.18
N GLU A 78 -12.46 -7.20 8.90
CA GLU A 78 -11.28 -6.66 8.21
C GLU A 78 -10.02 -6.85 9.06
N GLN A 79 -8.96 -7.39 8.45
CA GLN A 79 -7.64 -7.49 9.08
C GLN A 79 -7.03 -6.10 9.36
N PHE A 80 -7.33 -5.14 8.49
CA PHE A 80 -6.98 -3.73 8.64
C PHE A 80 -7.86 -2.87 7.73
N SER A 81 -8.08 -1.61 8.11
CA SER A 81 -8.78 -0.65 7.25
C SER A 81 -7.82 -0.02 6.23
N PRO A 82 -8.10 -0.13 4.92
CA PRO A 82 -7.37 0.59 3.87
C PRO A 82 -7.40 2.11 4.08
N GLN A 83 -6.40 2.81 3.56
CA GLN A 83 -6.34 4.27 3.47
C GLN A 83 -6.46 4.77 2.03
N ASP A 84 -6.19 3.91 1.05
CA ASP A 84 -6.45 4.15 -0.37
C ASP A 84 -7.47 3.13 -0.87
N HIS A 85 -8.62 3.65 -1.28
CA HIS A 85 -9.79 2.87 -1.70
C HIS A 85 -9.96 2.84 -3.22
N ARG A 86 -9.01 3.43 -3.97
CA ARG A 86 -9.06 3.45 -5.42
C ARG A 86 -8.99 2.04 -5.98
N SER A 87 -9.73 1.83 -7.06
CA SER A 87 -9.64 0.62 -7.86
C SER A 87 -8.23 0.45 -8.47
N PRO A 88 -7.84 -0.78 -8.85
CA PRO A 88 -6.57 -0.99 -9.56
C PRO A 88 -6.40 -0.12 -10.80
N GLN A 89 -7.49 0.14 -11.53
CA GLN A 89 -7.44 0.96 -12.73
C GLN A 89 -7.18 2.44 -12.41
N GLU A 90 -7.79 2.98 -11.36
CA GLU A 90 -7.56 4.36 -10.91
C GLU A 90 -6.12 4.57 -10.44
N VAL A 91 -5.58 3.64 -9.64
CA VAL A 91 -4.17 3.67 -9.23
C VAL A 91 -3.24 3.60 -10.43
N ALA A 92 -3.49 2.68 -11.37
CA ALA A 92 -2.68 2.57 -12.58
C ALA A 92 -2.71 3.86 -13.42
N ASN A 93 -3.89 4.48 -13.57
CA ASN A 93 -4.02 5.73 -14.30
C ASN A 93 -3.29 6.89 -13.61
N ALA A 94 -3.34 6.97 -12.27
CA ALA A 94 -2.61 7.98 -11.50
C ALA A 94 -1.09 7.84 -11.70
N LEU A 95 -0.56 6.63 -11.63
CA LEU A 95 0.88 6.39 -11.80
C LEU A 95 1.35 6.57 -13.26
N LYS A 96 0.53 6.19 -14.25
CA LYS A 96 0.81 6.49 -15.66
C LYS A 96 0.93 7.98 -15.94
N LYS A 97 0.11 8.82 -15.30
CA LYS A 97 0.22 10.28 -15.40
C LYS A 97 1.52 10.84 -14.83
N GLN A 98 2.18 10.09 -13.93
CA GLN A 98 3.50 10.41 -13.38
C GLN A 98 4.65 9.86 -14.27
N GLY A 99 4.34 9.29 -15.43
CA GLY A 99 5.33 8.78 -16.38
C GLY A 99 5.74 7.31 -16.18
N LEU A 100 5.06 6.56 -15.30
CA LEU A 100 5.37 5.15 -15.07
C LEU A 100 4.71 4.24 -16.11
N SER A 101 5.44 3.19 -16.51
CA SER A 101 4.87 2.06 -17.24
C SER A 101 4.30 1.05 -16.24
N ILE A 102 2.99 0.79 -16.32
CA ILE A 102 2.28 -0.03 -15.32
C ILE A 102 1.78 -1.33 -15.95
N PHE A 103 2.11 -2.45 -15.30
CA PHE A 103 1.56 -3.77 -15.59
C PHE A 103 0.52 -4.12 -14.52
N LEU A 104 -0.72 -4.34 -14.93
CA LEU A 104 -1.79 -4.76 -14.04
C LEU A 104 -1.87 -6.29 -14.04
N THR A 105 -1.63 -6.90 -12.88
CA THR A 105 -1.88 -8.32 -12.66
C THR A 105 -3.34 -8.51 -12.24
N LYS A 106 -4.07 -9.40 -12.93
CA LYS A 106 -5.40 -9.84 -12.48
C LYS A 106 -5.21 -11.01 -11.51
N ASN A 107 -5.85 -10.92 -10.34
CA ASN A 107 -6.13 -12.08 -9.49
C ASN A 107 -7.45 -12.71 -9.94
#